data_AF-A3IPY9-F1
#
_entry.id   AF-A3IPY9-F1
#
_cell.length_a   1.000
_cell.length_b   1.000
_cell.length_c   1.000
_cell.angle_alpha   90.00
_cell.angle_beta   90.00
_cell.angle_gamma   90.00
#
_symmetry.space_group_name_H-M   'P 1'
#
loop_
_entity.id
_entity.type
_entity.pdbx_description
1 polymer ?
#
loop_
_entity_poly.entity_id
_entity_poly.type
_entity_poly.pdbx_seq_one_letter_code
_entity_poly.pdbx_strand_id
1 'polypeptide(L)'
;MPVTPSEAILGGSVEVPTIDGLVKMTVPKGVRPGQRLRLANKGYPDASGKRGDQLVEIQIAIPSEVSDEEIALYQQIREKEKFNPRQHWL
;
A
#
# COMPACT_ATOMS: atom_id res chain seq x y z
N MET A 1 -0.73 2.45 -6.15
CA MET A 1 -1.61 1.38 -5.66
C MET A 1 -2.20 1.82 -4.34
N PRO A 2 -3.51 2.12 -4.30
CA PRO A 2 -4.19 2.41 -3.04
C PRO A 2 -4.18 1.18 -2.14
N VAL A 3 -3.89 1.38 -0.87
CA VAL A 3 -4.07 0.42 0.21
C VAL A 3 -4.73 1.12 1.38
N THR A 4 -5.48 0.38 2.18
CA THR A 4 -6.07 0.87 3.43
C THR A 4 -5.01 1.07 4.51
N PRO A 5 -5.29 1.85 5.57
CA PRO A 5 -4.39 1.96 6.72
C PRO A 5 -4.08 0.61 7.37
N SER A 6 -5.07 -0.29 7.47
CA SER A 6 -4.89 -1.61 8.05
C SER A 6 -3.98 -2.51 7.20
N GLU A 7 -4.14 -2.51 5.87
CA GLU A 7 -3.22 -3.21 4.96
C GLU A 7 -1.80 -2.68 5.06
N ALA A 8 -1.62 -1.36 5.20
CA ALA A 8 -0.29 -0.77 5.32
C ALA A 8 0.42 -1.16 6.63
N ILE A 9 -0.33 -1.21 7.74
CA ILE A 9 0.20 -1.55 9.07
C ILE A 9 0.39 -3.07 9.20
N LEU A 10 -0.63 -3.86 8.88
CA LEU A 10 -0.69 -5.30 9.12
C LEU A 10 -0.08 -6.12 7.99
N GLY A 11 0.16 -5.51 6.83
CA GLY A 11 0.51 -6.22 5.61
C GLY A 11 -0.67 -7.05 5.10
N GLY A 12 -0.41 -7.83 4.05
CA GLY A 12 -1.43 -8.69 3.48
C GLY A 12 -1.11 -9.06 2.04
N SER A 13 -2.15 -9.37 1.28
CA SER A 13 -2.01 -9.64 -0.13
C SER A 13 -3.11 -8.97 -0.92
N VAL A 14 -2.72 -8.29 -2.00
CA VAL A 14 -3.60 -7.51 -2.86
C VAL A 14 -3.41 -7.97 -4.31
N GLU A 15 -4.42 -7.75 -5.15
CA GLU A 15 -4.30 -7.95 -6.59
C GLU A 15 -3.83 -6.65 -7.25
N VAL A 16 -2.81 -6.75 -8.11
CA VAL A 16 -2.22 -5.62 -8.82
C VAL A 16 -2.42 -5.81 -10.31
N PRO A 17 -2.96 -4.82 -11.04
CA PRO A 17 -3.03 -4.87 -12.49
C PRO A 17 -1.64 -4.75 -13.10
N THR A 18 -1.36 -5.64 -14.04
CA THR A 18 -0.18 -5.61 -14.91
C THR A 18 -0.63 -5.61 -16.37
N ILE A 19 0.32 -5.46 -17.30
CA ILE A 19 0.04 -5.53 -18.75
C ILE A 19 -0.58 -6.89 -19.14
N ASP A 20 -0.29 -7.95 -18.39
CA ASP A 20 -0.76 -9.32 -18.67
C ASP A 20 -1.97 -9.73 -17.83
N GLY A 21 -2.58 -8.78 -17.11
CA GLY A 21 -3.68 -9.03 -16.18
C GLY A 21 -3.30 -8.90 -14.71
N LEU A 22 -4.20 -9.35 -13.83
CA LEU A 22 -4.05 -9.23 -12.39
C LEU A 22 -3.04 -10.24 -11.84
N VAL A 23 -2.17 -9.77 -10.94
CA VAL A 23 -1.24 -10.63 -10.20
C VAL A 23 -1.36 -10.39 -8.71
N LYS A 24 -1.18 -11.45 -7.93
CA LYS A 24 -1.13 -11.35 -6.47
C LYS A 24 0.21 -10.75 -6.04
N MET A 25 0.17 -9.66 -5.27
CA MET A 25 1.33 -9.04 -4.64
C MET A 25 1.19 -9.11 -3.12
N THR A 26 2.30 -9.41 -2.44
CA THR A 26 2.38 -9.29 -0.97
C THR A 26 2.69 -7.85 -0.60
N VAL A 27 1.89 -7.29 0.31
CA VAL A 27 2.16 -6.02 0.99
C VAL A 27 2.86 -6.36 2.30
N PRO A 28 4.14 -5.97 2.49
CA PRO A 28 4.83 -6.17 3.77
C PRO A 28 4.14 -5.44 4.93
N LYS A 29 4.37 -5.91 6.15
CA LYS A 29 3.97 -5.17 7.37
C LYS A 29 4.71 -3.84 7.45
N GLY A 30 3.99 -2.77 7.79
CA GLY A 30 4.56 -1.44 8.01
C GLY A 30 5.07 -0.76 6.74
N VAL A 31 4.41 -0.95 5.59
CA VAL A 31 4.73 -0.19 4.38
C VAL A 31 4.42 1.29 4.55
N ARG A 32 5.20 2.13 3.87
CA ARG A 32 5.08 3.59 3.96
C ARG A 32 4.42 4.17 2.70
N PRO A 33 3.72 5.31 2.81
CA PRO A 33 3.33 6.08 1.64
C PRO A 33 4.55 6.38 0.76
N GLY A 34 4.41 6.24 -0.56
CA GLY A 34 5.49 6.46 -1.52
C GLY A 34 6.52 5.32 -1.62
N GLN A 35 6.46 4.31 -0.74
CA GLN A 35 7.30 3.12 -0.88
C GLN A 35 6.98 2.39 -2.18
N ARG A 36 8.02 1.96 -2.90
CA ARG A 36 7.88 1.23 -4.16
C ARG A 36 8.16 -0.25 -3.96
N LEU A 37 7.19 -1.09 -4.33
CA LEU A 37 7.33 -2.54 -4.41
C LEU A 37 7.62 -2.95 -5.85
N ARG A 38 8.51 -3.94 -6.03
CA ARG A 38 8.97 -4.38 -7.35
C ARG A 38 8.30 -5.69 -7.74
N LEU A 39 7.60 -5.69 -8.86
CA LEU A 39 7.09 -6.88 -9.52
C LEU A 39 8.06 -7.26 -10.65
N ALA A 40 8.89 -8.26 -10.39
CA ALA A 40 9.93 -8.70 -11.30
C ALA A 40 9.34 -9.22 -12.63
N ASN A 41 9.89 -8.82 -13.77
CA ASN A 41 9.48 -9.25 -15.11
C ASN A 41 8.01 -8.92 -15.45
N LYS A 42 7.40 -7.93 -14.79
CA LYS A 42 6.03 -7.47 -15.07
C LYS A 42 5.97 -6.12 -15.80
N GLY A 43 7.12 -5.55 -16.14
CA GLY A 43 7.22 -4.35 -16.96
C GLY A 43 7.02 -4.63 -18.45
N TYR A 44 7.08 -3.56 -19.25
CA TYR A 44 6.92 -3.62 -20.69
C TYR A 44 8.01 -4.49 -21.35
N PRO A 45 7.69 -5.32 -22.36
CA PRO A 45 8.68 -6.08 -23.11
C PRO A 45 9.45 -5.18 -24.09
N ASP A 46 10.77 -5.34 -24.17
CA ASP A 46 11.57 -4.71 -25.22
C ASP A 46 11.46 -5.46 -26.57
N ALA A 47 12.15 -4.96 -27.59
CA ALA A 47 12.14 -5.55 -28.93
C ALA A 47 12.68 -7.00 -28.99
N SER A 48 13.47 -7.42 -27.99
CA SER A 48 13.96 -8.80 -27.86
C SER A 48 13.00 -9.72 -27.09
N GLY A 49 11.89 -9.18 -26.59
CA GLY A 49 10.95 -9.87 -25.72
C GLY A 49 11.38 -9.94 -24.26
N LYS A 50 12.53 -9.37 -23.88
CA LYS A 50 12.95 -9.28 -22.48
C LYS A 50 12.10 -8.26 -21.76
N ARG A 51 11.67 -8.59 -20.53
CA ARG A 51 10.83 -7.72 -19.72
C ARG A 51 11.63 -6.93 -18.69
N GLY A 52 11.20 -5.68 -18.51
CA GLY A 52 11.53 -4.89 -17.33
C GLY A 52 10.68 -5.27 -16.12
N ASP A 53 10.76 -4.45 -15.08
CA ASP A 53 9.98 -4.61 -13.85
C ASP A 53 8.84 -3.58 -13.79
N GLN A 54 7.76 -3.94 -13.09
CA GLN A 54 6.72 -2.99 -12.72
C GLN A 54 6.98 -2.50 -11.29
N LEU A 55 7.09 -1.19 -11.12
CA LEU A 55 7.20 -0.56 -9.81
C LEU A 55 5.81 -0.12 -9.35
N VAL A 56 5.41 -0.60 -8.20
CA VAL A 56 4.11 -0.32 -7.58
C VAL A 56 4.35 0.63 -6.42
N GLU A 57 3.99 1.91 -6.60
CA GLU A 57 4.10 2.91 -5.54
C GLU A 57 2.87 2.85 -4.63
N ILE A 58 3.09 2.71 -3.32
CA ILE A 58 2.05 2.61 -2.31
C ILE A 58 1.45 3.99 -2.01
N GLN A 59 0.12 4.06 -2.01
CA GLN A 59 -0.65 5.22 -1.57
C GLN A 59 -1.63 4.77 -0.49
N ILE A 60 -1.72 5.52 0.60
CA ILE A 60 -2.73 5.23 1.64
C ILE A 60 -4.03 5.89 1.22
N ALA A 61 -5.07 5.08 1.03
CA ALA A 61 -6.40 5.53 0.68
C ALA A 61 -7.28 5.57 1.95
N ILE A 62 -8.08 6.62 2.08
CA ILE A 62 -9.06 6.78 3.15
C ILE A 62 -10.45 6.63 2.52
N PRO A 63 -11.33 5.76 3.06
CA PRO A 63 -12.68 5.59 2.54
C PRO A 63 -13.51 6.87 2.75
N SER A 64 -14.47 7.11 1.86
CA SER A 64 -15.37 8.26 1.94
C SER A 64 -16.46 8.10 3.01
N GLU A 65 -16.79 6.87 3.36
CA GLU A 65 -17.76 6.50 4.39
C GLU A 65 -17.10 5.52 5.35
N VAL A 66 -17.29 5.74 6.65
CA VAL A 66 -16.71 4.92 7.72
C VAL A 66 -17.84 4.61 8.70
N SER A 67 -18.00 3.35 9.07
CA SER A 67 -19.03 2.94 10.03
C SER A 67 -18.74 3.46 11.44
N ASP A 68 -19.79 3.55 12.27
CA ASP A 68 -19.64 3.92 13.70
C ASP A 68 -18.68 2.97 14.44
N GLU A 69 -18.69 1.69 14.08
CA GLU A 69 -17.78 0.67 14.63
C GLU A 69 -16.32 0.95 14.25
N GLU A 70 -16.04 1.23 12.97
CA GLU A 70 -14.69 1.58 12.52
C GLU A 70 -14.20 2.89 13.17
N ILE A 71 -15.06 3.89 13.31
CA ILE A 71 -14.75 5.14 14.02
C ILE A 71 -14.34 4.85 15.47
N ALA A 72 -15.10 4.01 16.18
CA ALA A 72 -14.77 3.62 17.55
C ALA A 72 -13.42 2.90 17.64
N LEU A 73 -13.07 2.07 16.65
CA LEU A 73 -11.76 1.41 16.58
C LEU A 73 -10.62 2.42 16.32
N TYR A 74 -10.80 3.38 15.41
CA TYR A 74 -9.80 4.42 15.17
C TYR A 74 -9.61 5.35 16.37
N GLN A 75 -10.66 5.60 17.17
CA GLN A 75 -10.53 6.34 18.43
C GLN A 75 -9.63 5.59 19.42
N GLN A 76 -9.82 4.28 19.58
CA GLN A 76 -8.95 3.45 20.44
C GLN A 76 -7.51 3.42 19.95
N ILE A 77 -7.28 3.40 18.64
CA ILE A 77 -5.93 3.51 18.05
C ILE A 77 -5.32 4.86 18.44
N ARG A 78 -6.05 5.96 18.23
CA ARG A 78 -5.58 7.33 18.50
C ARG A 78 -5.16 7.54 19.96
N GLU A 79 -5.87 6.94 20.91
CA GLU A 79 -5.52 7.02 22.34
C GLU A 79 -4.21 6.31 22.68
N LYS A 80 -3.86 5.25 21.93
CA LYS A 80 -2.67 4.41 22.17
C LYS A 80 -1.48 4.81 21.30
N GLU A 81 -1.71 5.59 20.24
CA GLU A 81 -0.71 5.94 19.25
C GLU A 81 0.39 6.81 19.88
N LYS A 82 1.65 6.37 19.71
CA LYS A 82 2.85 7.12 20.16
C LYS A 82 3.58 7.81 19.01
N PHE A 83 3.20 7.49 17.77
CA PHE A 83 3.87 8.01 16.58
C PHE A 83 3.44 9.46 16.33
N ASN A 84 4.43 10.36 16.18
CA ASN A 84 4.18 11.75 15.81
C ASN A 84 4.76 12.03 14.42
N PRO A 85 3.96 12.00 13.34
CA PRO A 85 4.44 12.23 11.98
C PRO A 85 4.97 13.67 11.75
N ARG A 86 4.74 14.58 12.69
CA ARG A 86 5.10 16.01 12.62
C ARG A 86 6.22 16.38 13.59
N GLN A 87 6.91 15.39 14.16
CA GLN A 87 7.96 15.62 15.16
C GLN A 87 9.09 16.53 14.64
N HIS A 88 9.33 16.54 13.32
CA HIS A 88 10.40 17.31 12.67
C HIS A 88 9.96 18.68 12.13
N TRP A 89 8.74 19.15 12.46
CA TRP A 89 8.25 20.47 12.02
C TRP A 89 8.64 21.61 12.96
N LEU A 90 9.40 21.32 14.03
CA LEU A 90 9.95 22.26 14.99
C LEU A 90 11.47 22.14 15.02
#